data_AF-A0A0N4YQA1-F1
#
_entry.id   AF-A0A0N4YQA1-F1
#
_cell.length_a   1.000
_cell.length_b   1.000
_cell.length_c   1.000
_cell.angle_alpha   90.00
_cell.angle_beta   90.00
_cell.angle_gamma   90.00
#
_symmetry.space_group_name_H-M   'P 1'
#
loop_
_entity.id
_entity.type
_entity.pdbx_description
1 polymer ?
#
loop_
_entity_poly.entity_id
_entity_poly.type
_entity_poly.pdbx_seq_one_letter_code
_entity_poly.pdbx_strand_id
1 'polypeptide(L)'
;MKIQTDSERDYRRTVIRPEALQSQFRRPQNTFNTLNPTRSFTNRGQSVSRRPSPASSFCFDRDGAERCADWVPYCRSERFYTYMRMYCTRSCGFC
;
A
#
# COMPACT_ATOMS: atom_id res chain seq x y z
N MET A 1 0.21 -11.01 -51.23
CA MET A 1 1.48 -11.21 -50.49
C MET A 1 1.15 -11.15 -49.01
N LYS A 2 1.36 -12.26 -48.27
CA LYS A 2 1.09 -12.35 -46.84
C LYS A 2 2.35 -11.94 -46.09
N ILE A 3 2.30 -10.84 -45.33
CA ILE A 3 3.40 -10.44 -44.45
C ILE A 3 2.85 -10.60 -43.03
N GLN A 4 3.07 -11.77 -42.45
CA GLN A 4 2.75 -12.04 -41.05
C GLN A 4 3.88 -11.45 -40.19
N THR A 5 3.48 -10.56 -39.29
CA THR A 5 4.34 -9.78 -38.39
C THR A 5 4.98 -10.66 -37.31
N ASP A 6 6.26 -10.38 -37.07
CA ASP A 6 7.25 -11.02 -36.21
C ASP A 6 6.97 -10.88 -34.69
N SER A 7 5.76 -11.25 -34.23
CA SER A 7 5.26 -10.86 -32.90
C SER A 7 5.10 -12.00 -31.86
N GLU A 8 5.51 -13.24 -32.14
CA GLU A 8 5.22 -14.36 -31.21
C GLU A 8 6.41 -15.26 -30.81
N ARG A 9 7.65 -14.98 -31.22
CA ARG A 9 8.78 -15.90 -30.97
C ARG A 9 9.73 -15.53 -29.82
N ASP A 10 9.56 -14.37 -29.18
CA ASP A 10 10.41 -13.92 -28.06
C ASP A 10 9.87 -14.30 -26.67
N TYR A 11 8.75 -15.01 -26.58
CA TYR A 11 8.16 -15.42 -25.29
C TYR A 11 8.85 -16.64 -24.62
N ARG A 12 9.89 -17.24 -25.21
CA ARG A 12 10.44 -18.53 -24.73
C ARG A 12 11.97 -18.70 -24.72
N ARG A 13 12.76 -17.64 -24.60
CA ARG A 13 14.20 -17.72 -24.27
C ARG A 13 14.55 -16.52 -23.39
N THR A 14 14.72 -16.61 -22.08
CA THR A 14 15.91 -17.21 -21.47
C THR A 14 15.68 -17.18 -19.95
N VAL A 15 15.04 -18.21 -19.43
CA VAL A 15 14.93 -18.49 -17.99
C VAL A 15 16.13 -19.33 -17.61
N ILE A 16 17.26 -18.76 -17.16
CA ILE A 16 18.34 -19.49 -16.47
C ILE A 16 19.11 -18.60 -15.45
N ARG A 17 18.98 -18.98 -14.16
CA ARG A 17 19.84 -18.77 -12.94
C ARG A 17 19.88 -17.36 -12.28
N PRO A 18 19.94 -17.30 -10.92
CA PRO A 18 20.97 -17.97 -10.11
C PRO A 18 20.50 -18.82 -8.91
N GLU A 19 21.35 -19.79 -8.57
CA GLU A 19 21.40 -20.50 -7.29
C GLU A 19 21.67 -19.53 -6.14
N ALA A 20 20.88 -19.62 -5.08
CA ALA A 20 21.26 -19.16 -3.75
C ALA A 20 21.06 -20.32 -2.76
N LEU A 21 22.15 -21.02 -2.50
CA LEU A 21 22.27 -22.09 -1.52
C LEU A 21 22.64 -21.44 -0.18
N GLN A 22 21.67 -21.13 0.67
CA GLN A 22 21.92 -20.75 2.07
C GLN A 22 20.98 -21.47 3.04
N SER A 23 21.46 -22.67 3.37
CA SER A 23 21.48 -23.32 4.67
C SER A 23 20.78 -22.60 5.84
N GLN A 24 19.72 -23.26 6.32
CA GLN A 24 19.51 -23.62 7.73
C GLN A 24 19.81 -22.55 8.80
N PHE A 25 18.89 -21.60 8.98
CA PHE A 25 18.70 -20.99 10.29
C PHE A 25 17.59 -21.74 11.05
N ARG A 26 18.01 -22.44 12.10
CA ARG A 26 17.14 -23.19 13.02
C ARG A 26 16.07 -22.28 13.61
N ARG A 27 14.82 -22.74 13.58
CA ARG A 27 13.73 -22.18 14.38
C ARG A 27 14.12 -22.17 15.87
N PRO A 28 14.02 -21.04 16.59
CA PRO A 28 13.93 -21.11 18.04
C PRO A 28 12.57 -21.69 18.43
N GLN A 29 12.57 -22.76 19.21
CA GLN A 29 11.36 -23.26 19.87
C GLN A 29 11.08 -22.34 21.07
N ASN A 30 10.01 -21.54 20.98
CA ASN A 30 9.48 -20.81 22.13
C ASN A 30 8.80 -21.81 23.07
N THR A 31 9.55 -22.31 24.05
CA THR A 31 9.01 -23.04 25.20
C THR A 31 8.42 -22.03 26.19
N PHE A 32 7.14 -21.70 26.00
CA PHE A 32 6.37 -21.01 27.05
C PHE A 32 6.02 -22.03 28.14
N ASN A 33 6.86 -22.09 29.18
CA ASN A 33 6.54 -22.80 30.41
C ASN A 33 5.54 -21.97 31.21
N THR A 34 4.26 -22.33 31.09
CA THR A 34 3.14 -21.69 31.78
C THR A 34 3.11 -22.12 33.26
N LEU A 35 3.75 -21.35 34.14
CA LEU A 35 3.40 -21.35 35.57
C LEU A 35 2.32 -20.29 35.78
N ASN A 36 1.06 -20.75 35.87
CA ASN A 36 -0.04 -19.99 36.50
C ASN A 36 -0.12 -20.49 37.97
N PRO A 37 -0.67 -19.75 38.96
CA PRO A 37 -1.68 -18.69 38.79
C PRO A 37 -1.56 -17.49 39.75
N THR A 38 -1.97 -16.28 39.33
CA THR A 38 -2.69 -15.36 40.23
C THR A 38 -3.36 -14.21 39.47
N ARG A 39 -4.69 -14.32 39.37
CA ARG A 39 -5.72 -13.28 39.49
C ARG A 39 -5.31 -11.82 39.17
N SER A 40 -5.86 -11.29 38.09
CA SER A 40 -6.86 -10.19 38.11
C SER A 40 -7.32 -9.88 36.69
N PHE A 41 -8.59 -10.16 36.38
CA PHE A 41 -9.23 -9.73 35.14
C PHE A 41 -9.58 -8.25 35.26
N THR A 42 -8.99 -7.36 34.46
CA THR A 42 -9.72 -6.22 33.87
C THR A 42 -9.10 -5.79 32.53
N ASN A 43 -9.97 -5.67 31.53
CA ASN A 43 -9.89 -4.89 30.29
C ASN A 43 -8.94 -5.31 29.14
N ARG A 44 -9.49 -6.21 28.34
CA ARG A 44 -9.55 -6.24 26.86
C ARG A 44 -9.05 -4.96 26.14
N GLY A 45 -8.05 -5.15 25.28
CA GLY A 45 -7.89 -4.41 24.03
C GLY A 45 -6.89 -3.25 24.03
N GLN A 46 -5.68 -3.50 23.53
CA GLN A 46 -4.92 -2.53 22.75
C GLN A 46 -3.78 -3.24 22.01
N SER A 47 -4.14 -3.85 20.89
CA SER A 47 -3.25 -3.89 19.74
C SER A 47 -2.95 -2.44 19.36
N VAL A 48 -1.76 -1.95 19.71
CA VAL A 48 -1.26 -0.69 19.14
C VAL A 48 -0.92 -0.99 17.68
N SER A 49 -1.97 -0.94 16.87
CA SER A 49 -1.90 -0.92 15.42
C SER A 49 -0.93 0.20 15.05
N ARG A 50 0.24 -0.16 14.53
CA ARG A 50 1.17 0.81 13.96
C ARG A 50 0.40 1.55 12.88
N ARG A 51 -0.06 2.75 13.20
CA ARG A 51 -0.66 3.68 12.25
C ARG A 51 0.32 3.77 11.09
N PRO A 52 -0.09 3.45 9.84
CA PRO A 52 0.78 3.66 8.70
C PRO A 52 1.27 5.09 8.77
N SER A 53 2.59 5.27 8.85
CA SER A 53 3.22 6.59 8.76
C SER A 53 2.59 7.29 7.56
N PRO A 54 2.13 8.56 7.69
CA PRO A 54 1.60 9.27 6.53
C PRO A 54 2.72 9.26 5.50
N ALA A 55 2.56 8.46 4.45
CA ALA A 55 3.43 8.48 3.29
C ALA A 55 3.53 9.96 2.94
N SER A 56 4.73 10.55 3.09
CA SER A 56 5.03 11.98 2.99
C SER A 56 3.96 12.65 2.15
N SER A 57 2.94 13.21 2.80
CA SER A 57 1.72 13.58 2.11
C SER A 57 2.05 14.85 1.37
N PHE A 58 2.57 14.69 0.16
CA PHE A 58 2.90 15.81 -0.67
C PHE A 58 1.59 16.58 -0.89
N CYS A 59 1.50 17.76 -0.28
CA CYS A 59 0.32 18.58 -0.31
C CYS A 59 0.31 19.39 -1.60
N PHE A 60 -0.02 18.73 -2.70
CA PHE A 60 -0.17 19.36 -4.00
C PHE A 60 -1.29 18.71 -4.80
N ASP A 61 -1.83 19.46 -5.75
CA ASP A 61 -2.86 18.98 -6.66
C ASP A 61 -2.22 18.16 -7.78
N ARG A 62 -2.55 16.87 -7.85
CA ARG A 62 -2.02 15.93 -8.85
C ARG A 62 -2.62 16.17 -10.23
N ASP A 63 -3.83 16.71 -10.30
CA ASP A 63 -4.50 17.02 -11.56
C ASP A 63 -4.18 18.43 -12.09
N GLY A 64 -3.29 19.15 -11.41
CA GLY A 64 -2.96 20.54 -11.71
C GLY A 64 -3.88 21.54 -11.02
N ALA A 65 -3.33 22.73 -10.74
CA ALA A 65 -4.04 23.76 -9.99
C ALA A 65 -5.26 24.32 -10.74
N GLU A 66 -5.15 24.58 -12.05
CA GLU A 66 -6.23 25.12 -12.88
C GLU A 66 -7.45 24.18 -12.90
N ARG A 67 -7.21 22.91 -13.21
CA ARG A 67 -8.28 21.90 -13.25
C ARG A 67 -8.89 21.66 -11.88
N CYS A 68 -8.11 21.69 -10.81
CA CYS A 68 -8.66 21.57 -9.46
C CYS A 68 -9.42 22.81 -9.02
N ALA A 69 -9.07 24.02 -9.48
CA ALA A 69 -9.80 25.25 -9.22
C ALA A 69 -11.24 25.18 -9.77
N ASP A 70 -11.41 24.68 -11.00
CA ASP A 70 -12.72 24.47 -11.62
C ASP A 70 -13.59 23.46 -10.84
N TRP A 71 -12.97 22.57 -10.05
CA TRP A 71 -13.65 21.49 -9.35
C TRP A 71 -13.83 21.71 -7.84
N VAL A 72 -13.40 22.87 -7.30
CA VAL A 72 -13.56 23.23 -5.88
C VAL A 72 -15.00 23.05 -5.35
N PRO A 73 -16.08 23.38 -6.11
CA PRO A 73 -17.44 23.14 -5.63
C PRO A 73 -17.75 21.66 -5.31
N TYR A 74 -16.99 20.73 -5.88
CA TYR A 74 -17.18 19.29 -5.71
C TYR A 74 -16.35 18.69 -4.57
N CYS A 75 -15.53 19.47 -3.86
CA CYS A 75 -14.71 18.96 -2.75
C CYS A 75 -15.52 18.20 -1.69
N ARG A 76 -16.78 18.59 -1.46
CA ARG A 76 -17.70 17.92 -0.51
C ARG A 76 -18.82 17.12 -1.18
N SER A 77 -18.78 16.97 -2.50
CA SER A 77 -19.74 16.13 -3.22
C SER A 77 -19.41 14.65 -2.97
N GLU A 78 -20.36 13.87 -2.44
CA GLU A 78 -20.16 12.44 -2.19
C GLU A 78 -19.70 11.70 -3.45
N ARG A 79 -20.23 12.08 -4.62
CA ARG A 79 -19.88 11.49 -5.91
C ARG A 79 -18.42 11.69 -6.28
N PHE A 80 -17.81 12.81 -5.88
CA PHE A 80 -16.46 13.19 -6.30
C PHE A 80 -15.44 13.20 -5.14
N TYR A 81 -15.88 12.93 -3.90
CA TYR A 81 -15.06 13.04 -2.71
C TYR A 81 -13.75 12.26 -2.79
N THR A 82 -13.80 11.00 -3.24
CA THR A 82 -12.61 10.15 -3.40
C THR A 82 -11.62 10.74 -4.41
N TYR A 83 -12.14 11.22 -5.54
CA TYR A 83 -11.33 11.84 -6.59
C TYR A 83 -10.71 13.16 -6.08
N MET A 84 -11.50 14.01 -5.43
CA MET A 84 -11.03 15.26 -4.82
C MET A 84 -9.93 15.02 -3.76
N ARG A 85 -10.10 14.00 -2.89
CA ARG A 85 -9.12 13.60 -1.87
C ARG A 85 -7.80 13.13 -2.46
N MET A 86 -7.82 12.51 -3.63
CA MET A 86 -6.64 11.92 -4.25
C MET A 86 -5.91 12.90 -5.18
N TYR A 87 -6.67 13.73 -5.91
CA TYR A 87 -6.14 14.52 -7.02
C TYR A 87 -6.13 16.03 -6.76
N CYS A 88 -7.03 16.54 -5.92
CA CYS A 88 -7.16 17.97 -5.62
C CYS A 88 -6.98 18.25 -4.12
N THR A 89 -6.05 17.54 -3.48
CA THR A 89 -5.89 17.56 -2.02
C THR A 89 -5.55 18.95 -1.47
N ARG A 90 -4.81 19.77 -2.23
CA ARG A 90 -4.42 21.11 -1.78
C ARG A 90 -5.53 22.11 -2.07
N SER A 91 -6.10 22.09 -3.27
CA SER A 91 -7.22 22.96 -3.66
C SER A 91 -8.46 22.76 -2.78
N CYS A 92 -8.70 21.52 -2.32
CA CYS A 92 -9.80 21.20 -1.42
C CYS A 92 -9.48 21.33 0.08
N GLY A 93 -8.24 21.65 0.47
CA GLY A 93 -7.83 21.78 1.87
C GLY A 93 -7.86 20.46 2.67
N PHE A 94 -7.57 19.34 2.02
CA PHE A 94 -7.47 18.01 2.64
C PHE A 94 -6.10 17.71 3.24
N CYS A 95 -5.14 18.51 2.83
CA CYS A 95 -3.90 18.85 3.48
C CYS A 95 -3.88 20.39 3.57
#